data_AF-A0A401RKV8-F1
#
_entry.id   AF-A0A401RKV8-F1
#
_cell.length_a   1.000
_cell.length_b   1.000
_cell.length_c   1.000
_cell.angle_alpha   90.00
_cell.angle_beta   90.00
_cell.angle_gamma   90.00
#
_symmetry.space_group_name_H-M   'P 1'
#
loop_
_entity.id
_entity.type
_entity.pdbx_description
1 polymer ?
#
loop_
_entity_poly.entity_id
_entity_poly.type
_entity_poly.pdbx_seq_one_letter_code
_entity_poly.pdbx_strand_id
1 'polypeptide(L)' 'SEQWNRIDPDIKEQLLLKRSDGEFWMAMQDFKAQFDKLVICNLTPDFLRGASQQKWALSIHQGAWLNGQTAGGNMDNK' A
#
# COMPACT_ATOMS: atom_id res chain seq x y z
N SER A 1 23.40 -13.54 0.18
CA SER A 1 23.45 -14.15 -1.16
C SER A 1 24.59 -13.50 -1.95
N GLU A 2 25.03 -14.09 -3.06
CA GLU A 2 26.16 -13.58 -3.86
C GLU A 2 25.85 -12.25 -4.57
N GLN A 3 24.58 -11.98 -4.85
CA GLN A 3 24.13 -10.74 -5.50
C GLN A 3 24.52 -9.50 -4.69
N TRP A 4 24.46 -9.59 -3.35
CA TRP A 4 24.88 -8.52 -2.44
C TRP A 4 26.39 -8.27 -2.41
N ASN A 5 27.22 -9.13 -3.00
CA ASN A 5 28.66 -8.89 -3.10
C ASN A 5 29.00 -7.97 -4.29
N ARG A 6 28.05 -7.72 -5.19
CA ARG A 6 28.20 -6.84 -6.35
C ARG A 6 27.72 -5.42 -6.10
N ILE A 7 27.15 -5.16 -4.92
CA ILE A 7 26.64 -3.85 -4.50
C ILE A 7 27.76 -3.15 -3.73
N ASP A 8 27.82 -1.82 -3.88
CA ASP A 8 28.73 -0.97 -3.12
C ASP A 8 28.66 -1.28 -1.61
N PRO A 9 29.81 -1.41 -0.90
CA PRO A 9 29.83 -1.75 0.52
C PRO A 9 29.00 -0.82 1.40
N ASP A 10 29.01 0.49 1.13
CA ASP A 10 28.32 1.49 1.94
C ASP A 10 26.80 1.37 1.77
N ILE A 11 26.34 1.12 0.53
CA ILE A 11 24.93 0.86 0.24
C ILE A 11 24.47 -0.46 0.87
N LYS A 12 25.32 -1.48 0.80
CA LYS A 12 25.03 -2.78 1.41
C LYS A 12 24.88 -2.66 2.92
N GLU A 13 25.75 -1.93 3.60
CA GLU A 13 25.65 -1.72 5.05
C GLU A 13 24.35 -0.98 5.43
N GLN A 14 23.92 -0.01 4.61
CA GLN A 14 22.69 0.75 4.85
C GLN A 14 21.40 -0.07 4.62
N LEU A 15 21.37 -0.94 3.60
CA LEU A 15 20.15 -1.64 3.18
C LEU A 15 20.05 -3.07 3.71
N LEU A 16 21.17 -3.76 3.91
CA LEU A 16 21.19 -5.16 4.32
C LEU A 16 21.28 -5.31 5.85
N LEU A 17 20.18 -4.97 6.52
CA LEU A 17 20.03 -5.21 7.96
C LEU A 17 19.67 -6.68 8.19
N LYS A 18 20.55 -7.42 8.88
CA LYS A 18 20.29 -8.82 9.24
C LYS A 18 19.50 -8.88 10.55
N ARG A 19 18.19 -9.05 10.43
CA ARG A 19 17.26 -9.16 11.57
C ARG A 19 16.46 -10.45 11.46
N SER A 20 15.99 -10.97 12.60
CA SER A 20 15.16 -12.20 12.65
C SER A 20 13.67 -11.86 12.81
N ASP A 21 13.19 -10.89 12.05
CA ASP A 21 11.82 -10.37 12.09
C ASP A 21 11.03 -10.63 10.80
N GLY A 22 11.63 -11.35 9.85
CA GLY A 22 10.99 -11.67 8.56
C GLY A 22 11.17 -10.60 7.50
N GLU A 23 11.98 -9.57 7.73
CA GLU A 23 12.38 -8.62 6.68
C GLU A 23 13.35 -9.28 5.69
N PHE A 24 13.10 -9.13 4.40
CA PHE A 24 13.97 -9.65 3.34
C PHE A 24 13.88 -8.80 2.07
N TRP A 25 14.88 -8.98 1.21
CA TRP A 25 14.95 -8.36 -0.11
C TRP A 25 14.77 -9.41 -1.20
N MET A 26 14.04 -9.07 -2.25
CA MET A 26 13.87 -9.89 -3.45
C MET A 26 13.90 -9.02 -4.71
N ALA A 27 14.11 -9.65 -5.86
CA ALA A 27 14.00 -8.94 -7.12
C ALA A 27 12.55 -8.52 -7.37
N MET A 28 12.35 -7.39 -8.05
CA MET A 28 11.01 -6.91 -8.40
C MET A 28 10.26 -7.92 -9.30
N GLN A 29 10.99 -8.67 -10.13
CA GLN A 29 10.43 -9.74 -10.95
C GLN A 29 9.85 -10.86 -10.09
N ASP A 30 10.54 -11.26 -9.03
CA ASP A 30 10.05 -12.26 -8.08
C ASP A 30 8.82 -11.72 -7.34
N PHE A 31 8.85 -10.45 -6.92
CA PHE A 31 7.69 -9.80 -6.30
C PHE A 31 6.45 -9.88 -7.21
N LYS A 32 6.59 -9.53 -8.50
CA LYS A 32 5.50 -9.63 -9.49
C LYS A 32 5.00 -11.06 -9.71
N ALA A 33 5.86 -12.06 -9.53
CA ALA A 33 5.50 -13.46 -9.71
C ALA A 33 4.88 -14.09 -8.46
N GLN A 34 5.17 -13.57 -7.27
CA GLN A 34 4.74 -14.15 -5.99
C GLN A 34 3.59 -13.39 -5.32
N PHE A 35 3.34 -12.14 -5.69
CA PHE A 35 2.31 -11.30 -5.08
C PHE A 35 1.33 -10.75 -6.12
N ASP A 36 0.04 -10.96 -5.87
CA ASP A 36 -1.04 -10.48 -6.74
C ASP A 36 -1.60 -9.10 -6.35
N LYS A 37 -1.34 -8.67 -5.10
CA LYS A 37 -1.92 -7.45 -4.54
C LYS A 37 -0.88 -6.62 -3.81
N LEU A 38 -0.81 -5.33 -4.18
CA LEU A 38 -0.08 -4.30 -3.47
C LEU A 38 -1.08 -3.30 -2.89
N VAL A 39 -1.01 -3.05 -1.59
CA VAL A 39 -1.86 -2.06 -0.91
C VAL A 39 -0.98 -0.92 -0.42
N ILE A 40 -1.24 0.28 -0.91
CA ILE A 40 -0.59 1.51 -0.44
C ILE A 40 -1.69 2.41 0.14
N CYS A 41 -1.65 2.64 1.44
CA CYS A 41 -2.58 3.51 2.14
C CYS A 41 -1.94 4.88 2.33
N ASN A 42 -2.40 5.89 1.59
CA ASN A 42 -1.91 7.25 1.69
C ASN A 42 -2.86 8.11 2.53
N LEU A 43 -2.30 9.07 3.27
CA LEU A 43 -3.07 10.06 4.01
C LEU A 43 -3.73 11.09 3.08
N THR A 44 -3.12 11.34 1.92
CA THR A 44 -3.65 12.20 0.86
C THR A 44 -3.57 11.48 -0.49
N PRO A 45 -4.44 11.81 -1.45
CA PRO A 45 -4.47 11.17 -2.77
C PRO A 45 -3.28 11.52 -3.70
N ASP A 46 -2.19 12.05 -3.15
CA ASP A 46 -1.10 12.69 -3.91
C ASP A 46 -0.01 11.72 -4.39
N PHE A 47 0.13 10.56 -3.73
CA PHE A 47 1.26 9.64 -3.93
C PHE A 47 1.38 9.07 -5.35
N LEU A 48 0.28 8.89 -6.08
CA LEU A 48 0.30 8.27 -7.41
C LEU A 48 0.56 9.25 -8.56
N ARG A 49 0.77 10.54 -8.26
CA ARG A 49 0.80 11.60 -9.27
C ARG A 49 2.21 12.12 -9.47
N GLY A 50 2.93 11.53 -10.43
CA GLY A 50 4.08 12.21 -11.02
C GLY A 50 3.68 13.62 -11.45
N ALA A 51 4.35 14.63 -10.88
CA ALA A 51 4.40 16.04 -11.26
C ALA A 51 3.11 16.74 -11.79
N SER A 52 1.89 16.31 -11.44
CA SER A 52 0.66 16.97 -11.91
C SER A 52 -0.13 17.60 -10.78
N GLN A 53 -0.27 18.92 -10.85
CA GLN A 53 -1.02 19.78 -9.93
C GLN A 53 -2.54 19.65 -10.17
N GLN A 54 -3.21 18.59 -9.69
CA GLN A 54 -4.65 18.73 -9.45
C GLN A 54 -4.98 18.76 -7.98
N LYS A 55 -5.91 19.65 -7.65
CA LYS A 55 -6.40 19.89 -6.30
C LYS A 55 -7.59 18.98 -6.04
N TRP A 56 -7.52 18.21 -4.96
CA TRP A 56 -8.65 17.41 -4.48
C TRP A 56 -9.40 18.15 -3.39
N ALA A 57 -10.73 17.99 -3.37
CA ALA A 57 -11.59 18.43 -2.27
C ALA A 57 -12.05 17.19 -1.49
N LEU A 58 -11.77 17.16 -0.18
CA LEU A 58 -12.26 16.11 0.72
C LEU A 58 -13.57 16.57 1.36
N SER A 59 -14.58 15.72 1.35
CA SER A 59 -15.82 15.92 2.13
C SER A 59 -16.09 14.65 2.92
N ILE A 60 -16.34 14.80 4.22
CA ILE A 60 -16.61 13.70 5.14
C ILE A 60 -18.06 13.79 5.57
N HIS A 61 -18.78 12.68 5.48
CA HIS A 61 -20.16 12.55 5.93
C HIS A 61 -20.24 11.52 7.06
N GLN A 62 -21.08 11.80 8.05
CA GLN A 62 -21.32 10.90 9.18
C GLN A 62 -22.78 10.45 9.14
N GLY A 63 -23.01 9.17 9.43
CA GLY A 63 -24.34 8.57 9.45
C GLY A 63 -24.33 7.20 10.14
N ALA A 64 -25.51 6.64 10.38
CA ALA A 64 -25.68 5.35 11.04
C ALA A 64 -26.83 4.56 10.40
N TRP A 65 -26.70 3.23 10.42
CA TRP A 65 -27.76 2.30 10.07
C TRP A 65 -28.50 1.86 11.32
N LEU A 66 -29.75 2.29 11.45
CA LEU A 66 -30.64 2.00 12.57
C LEU A 66 -31.71 1.01 12.12
N ASN A 67 -31.91 -0.05 12.90
CA ASN A 67 -32.92 -1.06 12.63
C ASN A 67 -34.33 -0.41 12.58
N GLY A 68 -35.12 -0.77 11.57
CA GLY A 68 -36.45 -0.22 11.35
C GLY A 68 -36.49 1.24 10.86
N GLN A 69 -35.35 1.86 10.59
CA GLN A 69 -35.28 3.24 10.08
C GLN A 69 -34.36 3.35 8.85
N THR A 70 -33.04 3.34 9.05
CA THR A 70 -32.05 3.60 8.01
C THR A 70 -31.30 2.36 7.55
N ALA A 71 -31.47 1.21 8.23
CA ALA A 71 -30.87 -0.07 7.85
C ALA A 71 -31.64 -0.80 6.73
N GLY A 72 -31.80 -0.16 5.56
CA GLY A 72 -32.63 -0.68 4.46
C GLY A 72 -32.00 -1.79 3.59
N GLY A 73 -30.71 -2.09 3.76
CA GLY A 73 -30.01 -3.08 2.93
C GLY A 73 -29.68 -2.60 1.51
N ASN A 74 -29.17 -3.51 0.68
CA ASN A 74 -28.89 -3.23 -0.74
C ASN A 74 -30.20 -3.21 -1.57
N MET A 75 -30.13 -2.71 -2.80
CA MET A 75 -31.25 -2.64 -3.75
C MET A 75 -31.92 -3.99 -4.04
N ASP A 76 -31.22 -5.11 -3.81
CA ASP A 76 -31.75 -6.47 -4.00
C ASP A 76 -32.70 -6.93 -2.88
N ASN A 77 -32.78 -6.22 -1.75
CA ASN A 77 -33.65 -6.53 -0.60
C ASN A 77 -35.05 -5.88 -0.72
N LYS A 78 -35.73 -6.06 -1.85
CA LYS A 78 -37.15 -5.69 -1.98
C LYS A 78 -38.09 -6.80 -1.55
#